data_AF-A0A1G1XYQ8-F1
#
_entry.id   AF-A0A1G1XYQ8-F1
#
_cell.length_a   1.000
_cell.length_b   1.000
_cell.length_c   1.000
_cell.angle_alpha   90.00
_cell.angle_beta   90.00
_cell.angle_gamma   90.00
#
_symmetry.space_group_name_H-M   'P 1'
#
loop_
_entity.id
_entity.type
_entity.pdbx_description
1 polymer ?
#
loop_
_entity_poly.entity_id
_entity_poly.type
_entity_poly.pdbx_seq_one_letter_code
_entity_poly.pdbx_strand_id
1 'polypeptide(L)' 'MYNSWVEISQSAILHNLSQFKKLVGKSVGIMPIIKSNAYGHGMIQTAKIVSPKVKWLGVVSFG' A
#
# COMPACT_ATOMS: atom_id res chain seq x y z
N MET A 1 -22.57 -20.56 3.52
CA MET A 1 -21.29 -20.20 4.16
C MET A 1 -20.22 -20.18 3.08
N TYR A 2 -19.53 -19.06 2.89
CA TYR A 2 -18.37 -19.02 2.00
C TYR A 2 -17.13 -19.36 2.84
N ASN A 3 -16.41 -20.42 2.49
CA ASN A 3 -15.22 -20.91 3.18
C ASN A 3 -13.91 -20.46 2.49
N SER A 4 -13.95 -19.37 1.73
CA SER A 4 -12.81 -18.87 0.98
C SER A 4 -12.40 -17.51 1.54
N TRP A 5 -11.13 -17.38 1.90
CA TRP A 5 -10.52 -16.14 2.36
C TRP A 5 -9.29 -15.80 1.53
N VAL A 6 -8.88 -14.54 1.59
CA VAL A 6 -7.62 -14.06 1.03
C VAL A 6 -6.79 -13.52 2.17
N GLU A 7 -5.61 -14.09 2.37
CA GLU A 7 -4.66 -13.60 3.37
C GLU A 7 -3.73 -12.57 2.73
N ILE A 8 -3.60 -11.41 3.38
CA ILE A 8 -2.76 -10.31 2.91
C ILE A 8 -1.62 -10.09 3.89
N SER A 9 -0.38 -10.20 3.41
CA SER A 9 0.81 -10.04 4.24
C SER A 9 1.21 -8.57 4.41
N GLN A 10 1.10 -8.06 5.63
CA GLN A 10 1.62 -6.74 6.02
C GLN A 10 3.14 -6.63 5.81
N SER A 11 3.89 -7.69 6.13
CA SER A 11 5.36 -7.69 6.00
C SER A 11 5.78 -7.60 4.53
N ALA A 12 5.05 -8.24 3.62
CA ALA A 12 5.29 -8.13 2.18
C ALA A 12 5.08 -6.70 1.66
N ILE A 13 4.01 -6.02 2.10
CA ILE A 13 3.75 -4.60 1.73
C ILE A 13 4.91 -3.70 2.19
N LEU A 14 5.36 -3.87 3.44
CA LEU A 14 6.45 -3.08 4.00
C LEU A 14 7.81 -3.40 3.34
N HIS A 15 8.05 -4.67 3.01
CA HIS A 15 9.22 -5.09 2.27
C HIS A 15 9.26 -4.41 0.90
N ASN A 16 8.18 -4.48 0.13
CA ASN A 16 8.10 -3.90 -1.21
C ASN A 16 8.31 -2.39 -1.17
N LEU A 17 7.67 -1.69 -0.22
CA LEU A 17 7.89 -0.25 -0.04
C LEU A 17 9.36 0.08 0.26
N SER A 18 10.03 -0.74 1.07
CA SER A 18 11.47 -0.59 1.36
C SER A 18 12.33 -0.79 0.11
N GLN A 19 12.01 -1.77 -0.74
CA GLN A 19 12.73 -2.00 -1.99
C GLN A 19 12.59 -0.79 -2.92
N PHE A 20 11.38 -0.26 -3.12
CA PHE A 20 11.19 0.94 -3.94
C PHE A 20 11.95 2.14 -3.39
N LYS A 21 11.97 2.35 -2.06
CA LYS A 21 12.75 3.43 -1.44
C LYS A 21 14.26 3.29 -1.69
N LYS A 22 14.78 2.07 -1.68
CA LYS A 22 16.19 1.81 -1.99
C LYS A 22 16.50 2.12 -3.46
N LEU A 23 15.60 1.74 -4.36
CA LEU A 23 15.76 1.94 -5.80
C LEU A 23 15.75 3.43 -6.21
N VAL A 24 14.79 4.21 -5.70
CA VAL A 24 14.66 5.62 -6.10
C VAL A 24 15.57 6.57 -5.32
N GLY A 25 16.13 6.12 -4.20
CA GLY A 25 16.98 6.93 -3.33
C GLY A 25 16.18 7.83 -2.37
N LYS A 26 16.91 8.48 -1.45
CA LYS A 26 16.32 9.23 -0.33
C LYS A 26 15.66 10.56 -0.74
N SER A 27 16.05 11.14 -1.87
CA SER A 27 15.55 12.42 -2.36
C SER A 27 14.24 12.30 -3.14
N VAL A 28 13.86 11.09 -3.54
CA VAL A 28 12.66 10.85 -4.36
C VAL A 28 11.52 10.37 -3.46
N GLY A 29 10.40 11.10 -3.51
CA GLY A 29 9.17 10.71 -2.82
C GLY A 29 8.50 9.50 -3.49
N ILE A 30 7.85 8.66 -2.67
CA ILE A 30 7.03 7.54 -3.15
C ILE A 30 5.59 7.79 -2.76
N MET A 31 4.69 7.57 -3.71
CA MET A 31 3.23 7.62 -3.53
C MET A 31 2.65 6.23 -3.83
N PRO A 32 2.33 5.42 -2.80
CA PRO A 32 1.59 4.19 -2.98
C PRO A 32 0.21 4.48 -3.56
N ILE A 33 -0.14 3.78 -4.64
CA ILE A 33 -1.46 3.87 -5.25
C ILE A 33 -2.36 2.82 -4.58
N ILE A 34 -3.40 3.26 -3.90
CA ILE A 34 -4.34 2.43 -3.15
C ILE A 34 -5.76 2.45 -3.73
N LYS A 35 -5.89 2.78 -5.02
CA LYS A 35 -7.17 2.74 -5.75
C LYS A 35 -7.79 1.33 -5.78
N SER A 36 -9.07 1.24 -6.13
CA SER A 36 -9.80 -0.03 -6.28
C SER A 36 -9.65 -0.96 -5.07
N ASN A 37 -9.90 -0.40 -3.87
CA ASN A 37 -9.71 -1.10 -2.60
C ASN A 37 -8.28 -1.63 -2.37
N ALA A 38 -7.26 -0.84 -2.70
CA ALA A 38 -5.85 -1.27 -2.77
C ALA A 38 -5.68 -2.55 -3.61
N TYR A 39 -6.25 -2.57 -4.81
CA TYR A 39 -6.21 -3.74 -5.70
C TYR A 39 -6.70 -5.03 -5.02
N GLY A 40 -7.76 -4.93 -4.22
CA GLY A 40 -8.35 -6.06 -3.48
C GLY A 40 -7.65 -6.41 -2.15
N HIS A 41 -6.57 -5.71 -1.77
CA HIS A 41 -5.84 -5.97 -0.52
C HIS A 41 -6.50 -5.33 0.71
N GLY A 42 -7.49 -4.45 0.51
CA GLY A 42 -8.12 -3.67 1.57
C GLY A 42 -7.47 -2.29 1.71
N MET A 43 -8.19 -1.25 1.29
CA MET A 43 -7.70 0.12 1.23
C MET A 43 -7.31 0.66 2.59
N ILE A 44 -8.19 0.51 3.59
CA ILE A 44 -7.98 1.09 4.92
C ILE A 44 -6.79 0.43 5.63
N GLN A 45 -6.70 -0.90 5.56
CA GLN A 45 -5.60 -1.67 6.14
C GLN A 45 -4.28 -1.31 5.44
N THR A 46 -4.27 -1.30 4.11
CA THR A 46 -3.08 -0.92 3.33
C THR A 46 -2.64 0.52 3.62
N ALA A 47 -3.58 1.46 3.69
CA ALA A 47 -3.31 2.86 4.02
C ALA A 47 -2.66 3.00 5.40
N LYS A 48 -3.20 2.32 6.43
CA LYS A 48 -2.63 2.31 7.79
C LYS A 48 -1.21 1.74 7.83
N ILE A 49 -0.91 0.74 7.01
CA ILE A 49 0.42 0.11 6.94
C ILE A 49 1.45 1.07 6.33
N VAL A 50 1.09 1.78 5.26
CA VAL A 50 2.07 2.56 4.47
C VAL A 50 2.14 4.04 4.88
N SER A 51 1.05 4.63 5.37
CA SER A 51 0.99 6.07 5.70
C SER A 51 2.05 6.56 6.68
N PRO A 52 2.52 5.78 7.68
CA PRO A 52 3.60 6.23 8.56
C PRO A 52 4.96 6.36 7.85
N LYS A 53 5.07 5.84 6.62
CA LYS A 53 6.34 5.75 5.88
C LYS A 53 6.33 6.57 4.58
N VAL A 54 5.21 7.18 4.19
CA VAL A 54 5.09 7.91 2.92
C VAL A 54 4.39 9.24 3.15
N LYS A 55 4.65 10.22 2.28
CA LYS A 55 4.05 11.55 2.36
C LYS A 55 2.70 11.65 1.65
N TRP A 56 2.46 10.77 0.67
CA TRP A 56 1.27 10.82 -0.18
C TRP A 56 0.68 9.44 -0.38
N LEU A 57 -0.63 9.40 -0.60
CA LEU A 57 -1.38 8.24 -1.06
C LEU A 57 -2.11 8.64 -2.35
N GLY A 58 -2.09 7.76 -3.35
CA GLY A 58 -2.81 7.98 -4.61
C GLY A 58 -4.11 7.16 -4.67
N VAL A 59 -5.22 7.83 -4.96
CA VAL A 59 -6.53 7.21 -5.21
C VAL A 59 -7.05 7.63 -6.58
N VAL A 60 -8.05 6.92 -7.10
CA VAL A 60 -8.68 7.28 -8.40
C VAL A 60 -9.78 8.34 -8.25
N SER A 61 -10.42 8.42 -7.09
CA SER A 61 -11.45 9.41 -6.78
C SER A 61 -11.55 9.60 -5.26
N PHE A 62 -12.03 10.77 -4.85
CA PHE A 62 -12.59 10.98 -3.51
C PHE A 62 -14.05 10.52 -3.62
N GLY A 63 -14.38 9.40 -2.99
CA GLY A 63 -15.76 8.88 -3.01
C GLY A 63 -16.75 9.87 -2.42
#